data_AF-A0A3N1DA90-F1
#
_entry.id   AF-A0A3N1DA90-F1
#
_cell.length_a   1.000
_cell.length_b   1.000
_cell.length_c   1.000
_cell.angle_alpha   90.00
_cell.angle_beta   90.00
_cell.angle_gamma   90.00
#
_symmetry.space_group_name_H-M   'P 1'
#
loop_
_entity.id
_entity.type
_entity.pdbx_description
1 polymer ?
#
loop_
_entity_poly.entity_id
_entity_poly.type
_entity_poly.pdbx_seq_one_letter_code
_entity_poly.pdbx_strand_id
1 'polypeptide(L)'
;MDIKMSFLEPRPHAGGSVCDLDVDADRLVFGGAALRVLRRKELVLDVPFREMSAIDLPARRSVAALRVRHPKAYFPWTPEEDARLLGRLSEGRQIAELCAELGRGRNAVLARLVKLGVFGVG
;
A
#
# COMPACT_ATOMS: atom_id res chain seq x y z
N MET A 1 -6.69 7.09 -2.57
CA MET A 1 -5.43 7.84 -2.41
C MET A 1 -5.38 8.74 -3.60
N ASP A 2 -5.24 10.04 -3.40
CA ASP A 2 -5.28 10.96 -4.52
C ASP A 2 -3.93 10.95 -5.21
N ILE A 3 -3.93 10.48 -6.46
CA ILE A 3 -2.78 10.45 -7.35
C ILE A 3 -3.00 11.59 -8.34
N LYS A 4 -2.07 12.54 -8.38
CA LYS A 4 -2.13 13.57 -9.41
C LYS A 4 -1.51 13.03 -10.68
N MET A 5 -2.24 13.13 -11.78
CA MET A 5 -1.80 12.71 -13.11
C MET A 5 -1.70 13.92 -14.02
N SER A 6 -0.54 14.06 -14.66
CA SER A 6 -0.31 15.10 -15.64
C SER A 6 -0.22 14.51 -17.04
N PHE A 7 -0.79 15.23 -18.00
CA PHE A 7 -0.87 14.84 -19.40
C PHE A 7 0.01 15.76 -20.26
N LEU A 8 0.45 15.26 -21.40
CA LEU A 8 1.22 16.03 -22.37
C LEU A 8 0.34 17.06 -23.09
N GLU A 9 -0.94 16.74 -23.27
CA GLU A 9 -1.93 17.60 -23.94
C GLU A 9 -3.21 17.71 -23.11
N PRO A 10 -3.96 18.82 -23.22
CA PRO A 10 -5.24 18.98 -22.55
C PRO A 10 -6.23 17.90 -23.00
N ARG A 11 -6.87 17.22 -22.04
CA ARG A 11 -7.86 16.18 -22.31
C ARG A 11 -9.24 16.53 -21.77
N PRO A 12 -10.32 16.13 -22.44
CA PRO A 12 -11.66 16.44 -21.98
C PRO A 12 -11.97 15.76 -20.64
N HIS A 13 -12.44 16.55 -19.67
CA HIS A 13 -12.86 16.08 -18.34
C HIS A 13 -13.94 17.01 -17.77
N ALA A 14 -15.03 16.44 -17.27
CA ALA A 14 -16.13 17.15 -16.57
C ALA A 14 -16.62 18.46 -17.26
N GLY A 15 -16.68 18.47 -18.60
CA GLY A 15 -17.14 19.64 -19.38
C GLY A 15 -16.07 20.68 -19.71
N GLY A 16 -14.79 20.42 -19.41
CA GLY A 16 -13.64 21.24 -19.81
C GLY A 16 -12.49 20.39 -20.35
N SER A 17 -11.33 21.01 -20.59
CA SER A 17 -10.07 20.28 -20.87
C SER A 17 -9.08 20.49 -19.74
N VAL A 18 -8.42 19.43 -19.30
CA VAL A 18 -7.47 19.46 -18.18
C VAL A 18 -6.14 18.84 -18.59
N CYS A 19 -5.04 19.45 -18.15
CA CYS A 19 -3.70 18.85 -18.25
C CYS A 19 -3.31 18.10 -16.98
N ASP A 20 -4.01 18.38 -15.87
CA ASP A 20 -3.80 17.74 -14.57
C ASP A 20 -5.13 17.15 -14.09
N LEU A 21 -5.07 15.96 -13.50
CA LEU A 21 -6.23 15.28 -12.92
C LEU A 21 -5.84 14.62 -11.60
N ASP A 22 -6.52 15.00 -10.53
CA ASP A 22 -6.44 14.29 -9.25
C ASP A 22 -7.38 13.07 -9.30
N VAL A 23 -6.80 11.88 -9.16
CA VAL A 23 -7.51 10.61 -9.26
C VAL A 23 -7.46 9.89 -7.92
N ASP A 24 -8.62 9.69 -7.29
CA ASP A 24 -8.71 8.86 -6.10
C ASP A 24 -8.61 7.37 -6.49
N ALA A 25 -7.45 6.77 -6.23
CA ALA A 25 -7.10 5.42 -6.62
C ALA A 25 -6.46 4.62 -5.48
N ASP A 26 -6.44 3.30 -5.59
CA ASP A 26 -5.68 2.41 -4.69
C ASP A 26 -4.73 1.46 -5.43
N ARG A 27 -4.81 1.41 -6.75
CA ARG A 27 -3.98 0.53 -7.58
C ARG A 27 -3.68 1.15 -8.94
N LEU A 28 -2.42 1.04 -9.35
CA LEU A 28 -1.95 1.32 -10.70
C LEU A 28 -1.58 0.00 -11.38
N VAL A 29 -2.07 -0.24 -12.59
CA VAL A 29 -1.79 -1.43 -13.39
C VAL A 29 -1.13 -1.00 -14.70
N PHE A 30 0.08 -1.48 -14.91
CA PHE A 30 0.85 -1.29 -16.14
C PHE A 30 0.61 -2.50 -17.05
N GLY A 31 0.19 -2.28 -18.28
CA GLY A 31 0.02 -3.38 -19.23
C GLY A 31 -0.26 -2.90 -20.65
N GLY A 32 0.45 -3.46 -21.62
CA GLY A 32 0.42 -2.97 -23.00
C GLY A 32 1.06 -1.58 -23.10
N ALA A 33 0.38 -0.66 -23.79
CA ALA A 33 0.82 0.73 -23.98
C ALA A 33 0.08 1.75 -23.09
N ALA A 34 -0.55 1.29 -22.00
CA ALA A 34 -1.38 2.12 -21.15
C ALA A 34 -1.20 1.85 -19.65
N LEU A 35 -1.52 2.88 -18.87
CA LEU A 35 -1.71 2.85 -17.43
C LEU A 35 -3.19 2.78 -17.10
N ARG A 36 -3.58 1.78 -16.31
CA ARG A 36 -4.91 1.67 -15.73
C ARG A 36 -4.88 2.02 -14.26
N VAL A 37 -5.72 2.97 -13.88
CA VAL A 37 -5.90 3.43 -12.50
C VAL A 37 -7.19 2.84 -11.97
N LEU A 38 -7.10 2.09 -10.88
CA LEU A 38 -8.23 1.42 -10.29
C LEU A 38 -8.48 1.91 -8.85
N ARG A 39 -9.75 1.85 -8.46
CA ARG A 39 -10.20 2.01 -7.09
C ARG A 39 -11.12 0.86 -6.73
N ARG A 40 -10.83 0.14 -5.64
CA ARG A 40 -11.64 -1.02 -5.20
C ARG A 40 -11.91 -2.04 -6.32
N LYS A 41 -10.94 -2.21 -7.23
CA LYS A 41 -10.99 -3.04 -8.46
C LYS A 41 -11.85 -2.51 -9.61
N GLU A 42 -12.46 -1.34 -9.46
CA GLU A 42 -13.14 -0.64 -10.55
C GLU A 42 -12.15 0.22 -11.32
N LEU A 43 -12.26 0.23 -12.65
CA LEU A 43 -11.42 1.07 -13.51
C LEU A 43 -11.90 2.53 -13.40
N VAL A 44 -11.03 3.39 -12.88
CA VAL A 44 -11.30 4.83 -12.74
C VAL A 44 -10.76 5.58 -13.96
N LEU A 45 -9.58 5.19 -14.44
CA LEU A 45 -8.93 5.84 -15.56
C LEU A 45 -8.11 4.84 -16.38
N ASP A 46 -8.18 4.95 -17.71
CA ASP A 46 -7.29 4.25 -18.65
C ASP A 46 -6.59 5.31 -19.50
N VAL A 47 -5.26 5.35 -19.47
CA VAL A 47 -4.46 6.38 -20.14
C VAL A 47 -3.30 5.74 -20.89
N PRO A 48 -3.19 5.97 -22.23
CA PRO A 48 -2.00 5.59 -22.98
C PRO A 48 -0.74 6.31 -22.46
N PHE A 49 0.39 5.60 -22.36
CA PHE A 49 1.63 6.19 -21.85
C PHE A 49 2.11 7.40 -22.66
N ARG A 50 1.81 7.43 -23.96
CA ARG A 50 2.16 8.53 -24.87
C ARG A 50 1.43 9.85 -24.55
N GLU A 51 0.35 9.81 -23.77
CA GLU A 51 -0.43 10.98 -23.40
C GLU A 51 -0.04 11.50 -22.01
N MET A 52 0.81 10.77 -21.29
CA MET A 52 1.18 11.06 -19.92
C MET A 52 2.52 11.80 -19.85
N SER A 53 2.61 12.80 -18.98
CA SER A 53 3.85 13.53 -18.70
C SER A 53 4.42 13.20 -17.33
N ALA A 54 3.56 13.10 -16.31
CA ALA A 54 3.98 12.78 -14.94
C ALA A 54 2.88 12.09 -14.13
N ILE A 55 3.30 11.39 -13.08
CA ILE A 55 2.44 10.86 -12.03
C ILE A 55 3.04 11.28 -10.69
N ASP A 56 2.36 12.15 -9.97
CA ASP A 56 2.73 12.48 -8.60
C ASP A 56 2.03 11.51 -7.66
N LEU A 57 2.82 10.59 -7.11
CA LEU A 57 2.38 9.76 -6.00
C LEU A 57 2.42 10.62 -4.73
N PRO A 58 1.39 10.58 -3.88
CA PRO A 58 1.40 11.30 -2.64
C PRO A 58 2.58 10.84 -1.78
N ALA A 59 3.15 11.79 -1.05
CA ALA A 59 4.32 11.59 -0.22
C ALA A 59 4.17 10.32 0.62
N ARG A 60 5.28 9.59 0.78
CA ARG A 60 5.34 8.41 1.66
C ARG A 60 4.64 8.74 2.97
N ARG A 61 3.69 7.90 3.37
CA ARG A 61 2.95 8.09 4.64
C ARG A 61 3.97 8.31 5.75
N SER A 62 3.82 9.41 6.48
CA SER A 62 4.67 9.69 7.63
C SER A 62 4.59 8.52 8.62
N VAL A 63 5.67 8.32 9.38
CA VAL A 63 5.67 7.32 10.47
C VAL A 63 4.51 7.60 11.43
N ALA A 64 4.18 8.88 11.68
CA ALA A 64 3.03 9.28 12.48
C ALA A 64 1.71 8.74 11.90
N ALA A 65 1.46 8.91 10.59
CA ALA A 65 0.27 8.38 9.94
C ALA A 65 0.21 6.84 9.94
N LEU A 66 1.36 6.16 9.89
CA LEU A 66 1.41 4.71 10.04
C LEU A 66 1.10 4.26 11.47
N ARG A 67 1.55 5.01 12.48
CA ARG A 67 1.30 4.74 13.90
C ARG A 67 -0.17 4.87 14.31
N VAL A 68 -0.96 5.68 13.60
CA VAL A 68 -2.43 5.72 13.79
C VAL A 68 -3.05 4.34 13.58
N ARG A 69 -2.57 3.57 12.60
CA ARG A 69 -3.11 2.23 12.27
C ARG A 69 -2.35 1.09 12.95
N HIS A 70 -1.05 1.27 13.14
CA HIS A 70 -0.17 0.28 13.76
C HIS A 70 0.69 0.99 14.82
N PRO A 71 0.23 1.09 16.08
CA PRO A 71 0.88 1.87 17.13
C PRO A 71 2.38 1.61 17.26
N LYS A 72 2.82 0.38 17.00
CA LYS A 72 4.22 -0.05 17.06
C LYS A 72 4.93 -0.05 15.70
N ALA A 73 4.43 0.70 14.72
CA ALA A 73 5.13 0.88 13.45
C ALA A 73 6.55 1.45 13.69
N TYR A 74 7.55 0.77 13.11
CA TYR A 74 8.98 1.06 13.24
C TYR A 74 9.56 0.94 14.66
N PHE A 75 8.81 0.44 15.65
CA PHE A 75 9.40 0.11 16.94
C PHE A 75 10.27 -1.15 16.81
N PRO A 76 11.40 -1.25 17.54
CA PRO A 76 12.16 -2.49 17.62
C PRO A 76 11.26 -3.60 18.20
N TRP A 77 11.51 -4.84 17.79
CA TRP A 77 10.86 -6.01 18.39
C TRP A 77 11.51 -6.32 19.73
N THR A 78 10.69 -6.56 20.76
CA THR A 78 11.20 -7.04 22.06
C THR A 78 11.16 -8.57 22.14
N PRO A 79 11.99 -9.20 22.97
CA PRO A 79 11.94 -10.65 23.19
C PRO A 79 10.56 -11.14 23.65
N GLU A 80 9.83 -10.35 24.43
CA GLU A 80 8.48 -10.66 24.90
C GLU A 80 7.47 -10.64 23.74
N GLU A 81 7.62 -9.72 22.79
CA GLU A 81 6.81 -9.69 21.59
C GLU A 81 7.08 -10.91 20.69
N ASP A 82 8.33 -11.35 20.59
CA ASP A 82 8.68 -12.57 19.85
C ASP A 82 8.06 -13.80 20.51
N ALA A 83 8.20 -13.93 21.83
CA ALA A 83 7.60 -15.03 22.58
C ALA A 83 6.09 -15.08 22.39
N ARG A 84 5.43 -13.92 22.47
CA ARG A 84 3.98 -13.81 22.24
C ARG A 84 3.61 -14.13 20.79
N LEU A 85 4.37 -13.64 19.82
CA LEU A 85 4.15 -13.91 18.40
C LEU A 85 4.24 -15.41 18.10
N LEU A 86 5.27 -16.09 18.60
CA LEU A 86 5.49 -17.51 18.41
C LEU A 86 4.42 -18.35 19.12
N GLY A 87 4.10 -18.01 20.38
CA GLY A 87 3.08 -18.73 21.15
C GLY A 87 1.68 -18.62 20.53
N ARG A 88 1.27 -17.43 20.08
CA ARG A 88 -0.02 -17.26 19.42
C ARG A 88 -0.08 -17.95 18.05
N LEU A 89 1.03 -17.95 17.32
CA LEU A 89 1.10 -18.66 16.04
C LEU A 89 1.00 -20.18 16.24
N SER A 90 1.62 -20.75 17.29
CA SER A 90 1.50 -22.18 17.59
C SER A 90 0.09 -22.57 18.08
N GLU A 91 -0.65 -21.64 18.68
CA GLU A 91 -2.09 -21.78 18.96
C GLU A 91 -2.98 -21.73 17.70
N GLY A 92 -2.40 -21.52 16.51
CA GLY A 92 -3.13 -21.47 15.25
C GLY A 92 -3.79 -20.12 14.94
N ARG A 93 -3.40 -19.05 15.63
CA ARG A 93 -3.93 -17.70 15.36
C ARG A 93 -3.55 -17.21 13.97
N GLN A 94 -4.49 -16.52 13.34
CA GLN A 94 -4.26 -15.96 12.01
C GLN A 94 -3.37 -14.71 12.08
N ILE A 95 -2.61 -14.46 11.02
CA ILE A 95 -1.73 -13.27 10.92
C ILE A 95 -2.49 -11.96 11.19
N ALA A 96 -3.75 -11.87 10.77
CA ALA A 96 -4.58 -10.68 11.01
C ALA A 96 -4.81 -10.41 12.51
N GLU A 97 -5.08 -11.47 13.29
CA GLU A 97 -5.25 -11.38 14.74
C GLU A 97 -3.93 -10.98 15.43
N LEU A 98 -2.82 -11.59 15.00
CA LEU A 98 -1.48 -11.27 15.49
C LEU A 98 -1.12 -9.78 15.26
N CYS A 99 -1.49 -9.23 14.10
CA CYS A 99 -1.29 -7.81 13.79
C CYS A 99 -2.05 -6.90 14.76
N ALA A 100 -3.30 -7.25 15.07
CA ALA A 100 -4.14 -6.49 15.98
C ALA A 100 -3.59 -6.56 17.41
N GLU A 101 -3.24 -7.75 17.90
CA GLU A 101 -2.70 -7.96 19.25
C GLU A 101 -1.37 -7.25 19.48
N LEU A 102 -0.48 -7.27 18.48
CA LEU A 102 0.86 -6.68 18.59
C LEU A 102 0.86 -5.19 18.21
N GLY A 103 -0.22 -4.67 17.62
CA GLY A 103 -0.27 -3.30 17.08
C GLY A 103 0.74 -3.06 15.95
N ARG A 104 1.05 -4.11 15.18
CA ARG A 104 2.07 -4.12 14.11
C ARG A 104 1.42 -4.45 12.77
N GLY A 105 2.02 -3.96 11.68
CA GLY A 105 1.53 -4.24 10.33
C GLY A 105 1.85 -5.66 9.87
N ARG A 106 1.02 -6.19 8.95
CA ARG A 106 1.17 -7.54 8.38
C ARG A 106 2.57 -7.84 7.87
N ASN A 107 3.15 -6.93 7.10
CA ASN A 107 4.50 -7.11 6.55
C ASN A 107 5.57 -7.18 7.65
N ALA A 108 5.40 -6.43 8.74
CA ALA A 108 6.34 -6.47 9.87
C ALA A 108 6.25 -7.82 10.61
N VAL A 109 5.04 -8.34 10.82
CA VAL A 109 4.81 -9.65 11.44
C VAL A 109 5.42 -10.77 10.58
N LEU A 110 5.10 -10.80 9.28
CA LEU A 110 5.63 -11.81 8.36
C LEU A 110 7.17 -11.77 8.27
N ALA A 111 7.74 -10.58 8.10
CA ALA A 111 9.19 -10.42 8.07
C ALA A 111 9.84 -10.88 9.39
N ARG A 112 9.18 -10.65 10.53
CA ARG A 112 9.69 -11.13 11.81
C ARG A 112 9.63 -12.65 11.90
N LEU A 113 8.56 -13.28 11.47
CA LEU A 113 8.43 -14.74 11.46
C LEU A 113 9.45 -15.43 10.56
N VAL A 114 9.78 -14.83 9.41
CA VAL A 114 10.90 -15.27 8.56
C VAL A 114 12.22 -15.17 9.34
N LYS A 115 12.47 -14.03 10.00
CA LYS A 115 13.70 -13.83 10.79
C LYS A 115 13.80 -14.79 11.99
N LEU A 116 12.67 -15.21 12.55
CA LEU A 116 12.59 -16.22 13.61
C LEU A 116 12.63 -17.65 13.08
N GLY A 117 12.73 -17.86 11.77
CA GLY A 117 12.86 -19.17 11.13
C GLY A 117 11.56 -19.97 11.02
N VAL A 118 10.40 -19.33 11.22
CA VAL A 118 9.10 -20.03 11.20
C VAL A 118 8.54 -20.18 9.79
N PHE A 119 8.84 -19.23 8.90
CA PHE A 119 8.50 -19.29 7.48
C PHE A 119 9.77 -19.28 6.64
N GLY A 120 9.85 -20.21 5.69
CA GLY A 120 10.86 -20.16 4.64
C GLY A 120 10.56 -19.02 3.66
N VAL A 121 11.61 -18.38 3.16
CA VAL A 121 11.51 -17.51 1.99
C VAL A 121 11.49 -18.45 0.78
N GLY A 122 10.30 -18.69 0.24
CA GLY A 122 10.14 -19.41 -1.04
C GLY A 122 10.47 -18.51 -2.22
#